data_AF-A0AAX0MEQ2-F1
#
_entry.id   AF-A0AAX0MEQ2-F1
#
_cell.length_a   1.000
_cell.length_b   1.000
_cell.length_c   1.000
_cell.angle_alpha   90.00
_cell.angle_beta   90.00
_cell.angle_gamma   90.00
#
_symmetry.space_group_name_H-M   'P 1'
#
loop_
_entity.id
_entity.type
_entity.pdbx_description
1 polymer ?
#
loop_
_entity_poly.entity_id
_entity_poly.type
_entity_poly.pdbx_seq_one_letter_code
_entity_poly.pdbx_strand_id
1 'polypeptide(L)'
;MKKMSLALALSSALLIAPFGWAQSISATTQDPIYQLDDKLVLGRVESVYYSEIPELSDVPFIGKIDTGADTTSMHAENIHVSSSNPKYKNLKDDKLLWAIVDDLGGTQAKWEANSFEPYQVTVSFTIQHPYTGKEITVTDDLERISAIRSRTSKKPILRPTVKMPMTIAGHTVDTVVNLTSRKQFSAPILIGKTYLDDNAWVFAGYDYLQEQPNAKMIGKKETVEIEGIPYKTSVSTSSRYTNVHALDIKVDKKAKQVSFTLEGENGKRHPMTLPLVRMLKTTKSERPLVYLPVKIDENETQQWLVYLRDRSKFSSQIRLGRDVVSQHFVIDTDKENLLGGVEKTFKSALKSKPLVISPEEEVNIDGYVVPAYPTFTVKTPLLRVNGFELSEKGKDEVATFYLSNEKGKEEKITKPVLKKLKVGDMVRPVVEGDFLFGNKEKSMEFAIDVLDKDEEQPFFVFGHNMAKGGVLLNTRADHLLDAKPLFRAGHIEVAEVEGMSFPVKLDTGADVSSINAKDIKLFQKDGKDMVSFTYENDLGMQKAFTREVVDVMKITAKKGEKANVRPVVEMHVKLGELEKKIRVNLQDRGRFHYSMILGKNFLKHGALVASETNYIVTKKPDYEK
;
A
#
# COMPACT_ATOMS: atom_id res chain seq x y z
N MET A 1 47.71 33.21 -55.34
CA MET A 1 47.19 31.83 -55.20
C MET A 1 48.01 31.09 -54.16
N LYS A 2 47.33 30.52 -53.15
CA LYS A 2 47.71 29.43 -52.23
C LYS A 2 49.18 29.30 -51.78
N LYS A 3 49.41 29.44 -50.48
CA LYS A 3 50.42 28.66 -49.74
C LYS A 3 49.81 28.09 -48.46
N MET A 4 50.18 26.84 -48.22
CA MET A 4 49.75 25.94 -47.15
C MET A 4 50.33 26.31 -45.78
N SER A 5 49.57 26.03 -44.72
CA SER A 5 50.07 25.58 -43.41
C SER A 5 48.92 24.87 -42.69
N LEU A 6 49.03 23.55 -42.48
CA LEU A 6 49.40 22.90 -41.23
C LEU A 6 48.21 22.78 -40.25
N ALA A 7 47.62 21.59 -40.17
CA ALA A 7 46.81 21.19 -39.03
C ALA A 7 47.15 19.74 -38.66
N LEU A 8 47.54 19.61 -37.39
CA LEU A 8 48.10 18.47 -36.69
C LEU A 8 47.04 17.35 -36.57
N ALA A 9 47.41 16.12 -36.96
CA ALA A 9 46.64 14.94 -36.64
C ALA A 9 46.98 14.49 -35.22
N LEU A 10 46.04 14.69 -34.29
CA LEU A 10 46.06 14.09 -32.96
C LEU A 10 44.92 13.08 -32.89
N SER A 11 45.30 11.81 -32.94
CA SER A 11 44.44 10.65 -32.70
C SER A 11 44.00 10.61 -31.23
N SER A 12 42.77 11.02 -30.95
CA SER A 12 42.09 10.70 -29.70
C SER A 12 41.27 9.43 -29.90
N ALA A 13 41.71 8.34 -29.28
CA ALA A 13 40.96 7.11 -29.14
C ALA A 13 39.63 7.41 -28.42
N LEU A 14 38.51 7.21 -29.11
CA LEU A 14 37.20 7.12 -28.49
C LEU A 14 37.15 5.83 -27.69
N LEU A 15 37.39 5.93 -26.39
CA LEU A 15 36.90 4.97 -25.40
C LEU A 15 35.37 4.97 -25.48
N ILE A 16 34.81 4.06 -26.27
CA ILE A 16 33.39 3.73 -26.18
C ILE A 16 33.22 2.97 -24.87
N ALA A 17 32.86 3.69 -23.81
CA ALA A 17 32.28 3.07 -22.63
C ALA A 17 30.99 2.36 -23.06
N PRO A 18 30.73 1.10 -22.65
CA PRO A 18 29.43 0.50 -22.87
C PRO A 18 28.47 1.15 -21.88
N PHE A 19 27.88 2.28 -22.26
CA PHE A 19 26.61 2.68 -21.70
C PHE A 19 25.63 1.56 -22.08
N GLY A 20 25.34 0.66 -21.14
CA GLY A 20 24.14 -0.15 -21.22
C GLY A 20 22.97 0.82 -21.03
N TRP A 21 22.33 1.21 -22.12
CA TRP A 21 21.11 2.01 -22.09
C TRP A 21 19.99 1.13 -21.50
N ALA A 22 19.88 1.08 -20.18
CA ALA A 22 18.57 0.90 -19.58
C ALA A 22 17.76 2.13 -19.98
N GLN A 23 16.80 1.95 -20.88
CA GLN A 23 15.95 3.02 -21.39
C GLN A 23 15.34 3.76 -20.19
N SER A 24 15.78 5.00 -19.95
CA SER A 24 15.39 5.78 -18.77
C SER A 24 13.88 6.00 -18.81
N ILE A 25 13.17 5.58 -17.77
CA ILE A 25 11.74 5.83 -17.64
C ILE A 25 11.54 7.32 -17.37
N SER A 26 10.83 8.03 -18.25
CA SER A 26 10.48 9.44 -18.06
C SER A 26 9.29 9.59 -17.11
N ALA A 27 9.41 9.07 -15.89
CA ALA A 27 8.36 9.07 -14.87
C ALA A 27 8.95 9.14 -13.46
N THR A 28 8.16 9.60 -12.49
CA THR A 28 8.57 9.69 -11.09
C THR A 28 7.54 9.07 -10.16
N THR A 29 7.86 8.94 -8.88
CA THR A 29 6.90 8.57 -7.84
C THR A 29 5.79 9.61 -7.66
N GLN A 30 5.99 10.86 -8.07
CA GLN A 30 4.96 11.91 -8.03
C GLN A 30 4.07 11.88 -9.27
N ASP A 31 4.68 11.65 -10.44
CA ASP A 31 4.04 11.56 -11.76
C ASP A 31 4.25 10.14 -12.32
N PRO A 32 3.48 9.15 -11.85
CA PRO A 32 3.65 7.76 -12.24
C PRO A 32 3.14 7.49 -13.67
N ILE A 33 3.54 6.33 -14.21
CA ILE A 33 3.03 5.79 -15.46
C ILE A 33 2.05 4.64 -15.20
N TYR A 34 1.15 4.42 -16.15
CA TYR A 34 0.07 3.42 -16.06
C TYR A 34 0.32 2.19 -16.93
N GLN A 35 1.25 2.30 -17.89
CA GLN A 35 1.70 1.24 -18.77
C GLN A 35 3.20 1.38 -19.02
N LEU A 36 3.89 0.25 -19.17
CA LEU A 36 5.31 0.16 -19.46
C LEU A 36 5.59 -1.13 -20.23
N ASP A 37 6.32 -1.04 -21.33
CA ASP A 37 6.68 -2.20 -22.18
C ASP A 37 5.44 -3.01 -22.61
N ASP A 38 4.39 -2.30 -23.06
CA ASP A 38 3.06 -2.84 -23.44
C ASP A 38 2.31 -3.60 -22.33
N LYS A 39 2.80 -3.54 -21.08
CA LYS A 39 2.20 -4.15 -19.89
C LYS A 39 1.57 -3.08 -18.99
N LEU A 40 0.60 -3.47 -18.18
CA LEU A 40 0.05 -2.59 -17.15
C LEU A 40 1.08 -2.28 -16.06
N VAL A 41 0.98 -1.11 -15.43
CA VAL A 41 1.66 -0.81 -14.16
C VAL A 41 0.59 -0.79 -13.07
N LEU A 42 0.58 -1.83 -12.24
CA LEU A 42 -0.40 -1.98 -11.17
C LEU A 42 0.13 -1.39 -9.86
N GLY A 43 -0.77 -0.82 -9.05
CA GLY A 43 -0.50 -0.56 -7.65
C GLY A 43 -0.44 -1.86 -6.83
N ARG A 44 -0.23 -1.73 -5.53
CA ARG A 44 -0.22 -2.84 -4.57
C ARG A 44 -1.62 -3.41 -4.30
N VAL A 45 -2.65 -2.60 -4.52
CA VAL A 45 -4.06 -2.98 -4.43
C VAL A 45 -4.76 -2.46 -5.67
N GLU A 46 -5.59 -3.28 -6.29
CA GLU A 46 -6.38 -2.89 -7.46
C GLU A 46 -7.79 -3.51 -7.41
N SER A 47 -8.70 -2.95 -8.19
CA SER A 47 -10.02 -3.51 -8.45
C SER A 47 -9.90 -4.71 -9.40
N VAL A 48 -10.39 -5.88 -8.98
CA VAL A 48 -10.39 -7.13 -9.76
C VAL A 48 -11.82 -7.57 -10.04
N TYR A 49 -12.10 -7.95 -11.29
CA TYR A 49 -13.42 -8.37 -11.74
C TYR A 49 -13.39 -9.81 -12.24
N TYR A 50 -14.48 -10.57 -11.98
CA TYR A 50 -14.68 -11.92 -12.51
C TYR A 50 -15.40 -11.83 -13.86
N SER A 51 -14.67 -11.90 -14.97
CA SER A 51 -15.18 -11.55 -16.29
C SER A 51 -16.29 -12.49 -16.79
N GLU A 52 -16.25 -13.76 -16.41
CA GLU A 52 -17.17 -14.81 -16.89
C GLU A 52 -18.23 -15.25 -15.87
N ILE A 53 -18.35 -14.54 -14.75
CA ILE A 53 -19.42 -14.79 -13.78
C ILE A 53 -20.42 -13.64 -13.92
N PRO A 54 -21.55 -13.81 -14.65
CA PRO A 54 -22.44 -12.70 -15.01
C PRO A 54 -22.95 -11.91 -13.80
N GLU A 55 -23.18 -12.55 -12.66
CA GLU A 55 -23.63 -11.85 -11.46
C GLU A 55 -22.52 -11.06 -10.74
N LEU A 56 -21.25 -11.22 -11.13
CA LEU A 56 -20.09 -10.57 -10.51
C LEU A 56 -19.25 -9.76 -11.50
N SER A 57 -19.61 -9.71 -12.79
CA SER A 57 -18.79 -9.10 -13.84
C SER A 57 -18.52 -7.62 -13.59
N ASP A 58 -19.47 -6.91 -13.00
CA ASP A 58 -19.37 -5.47 -12.69
C ASP A 58 -19.06 -5.20 -11.21
N VAL A 59 -18.74 -6.24 -10.43
CA VAL A 59 -18.50 -6.13 -8.99
C VAL A 59 -16.98 -6.05 -8.74
N PRO A 60 -16.44 -4.90 -8.28
CA PRO A 60 -15.03 -4.79 -7.94
C PRO A 60 -14.71 -5.56 -6.65
N PHE A 61 -13.82 -6.54 -6.75
CA PHE A 61 -13.20 -7.19 -5.60
C PHE A 61 -11.83 -6.57 -5.32
N ILE A 62 -11.51 -6.39 -4.03
CA ILE A 62 -10.17 -5.92 -3.62
C ILE A 62 -9.15 -7.03 -3.94
N GLY A 63 -8.27 -6.76 -4.90
CA GLY A 63 -7.12 -7.59 -5.24
C GLY A 63 -5.84 -7.04 -4.63
N LYS A 64 -5.15 -7.84 -3.82
CA LYS A 64 -3.80 -7.50 -3.37
C LYS A 64 -2.78 -8.04 -4.37
N ILE A 65 -1.92 -7.17 -4.89
CA ILE A 65 -0.91 -7.53 -5.90
C ILE A 65 0.39 -7.93 -5.20
N ASP A 66 0.84 -9.17 -5.44
CA ASP A 66 1.91 -9.81 -4.69
C ASP A 66 2.87 -10.54 -5.64
N THR A 67 3.94 -9.85 -6.07
CA THR A 67 5.03 -10.45 -6.84
C THR A 67 5.73 -11.59 -6.09
N GLY A 68 5.60 -11.61 -4.76
CA GLY A 68 6.12 -12.62 -3.85
C GLY A 68 5.39 -13.97 -3.91
N ALA A 69 4.22 -14.03 -4.52
CA ALA A 69 3.35 -15.20 -4.55
C ALA A 69 3.33 -15.88 -5.92
N ASP A 70 3.73 -17.14 -5.97
CA ASP A 70 3.82 -17.90 -7.23
C ASP A 70 2.45 -18.17 -7.90
N THR A 71 1.35 -17.96 -7.19
CA THR A 71 0.00 -18.21 -7.71
C THR A 71 -0.99 -17.16 -7.24
N THR A 72 -1.87 -16.75 -8.14
CA THR A 72 -3.12 -16.07 -7.82
C THR A 72 -4.01 -16.97 -6.95
N SER A 73 -4.69 -16.38 -5.98
CA SER A 73 -5.64 -17.08 -5.11
C SER A 73 -6.85 -16.23 -4.78
N MET A 74 -8.01 -16.86 -4.64
CA MET A 74 -9.26 -16.19 -4.35
C MET A 74 -9.98 -16.81 -3.17
N HIS A 75 -10.90 -16.04 -2.58
CA HIS A 75 -11.82 -16.55 -1.59
C HIS A 75 -12.88 -17.41 -2.26
N ALA A 76 -12.97 -18.67 -1.87
CA ALA A 76 -14.10 -19.55 -2.17
C ALA A 76 -14.59 -20.27 -0.90
N GLU A 77 -15.86 -20.65 -0.90
CA GLU A 77 -16.52 -21.49 0.11
C GLU A 77 -17.04 -22.77 -0.53
N ASN A 78 -17.45 -23.76 0.29
CA ASN A 78 -18.06 -25.01 -0.17
C ASN A 78 -17.30 -25.67 -1.34
N ILE A 79 -15.96 -25.67 -1.25
CA ILE A 79 -15.10 -26.24 -2.30
C ILE A 79 -15.25 -27.75 -2.24
N HIS A 80 -15.76 -28.33 -3.33
CA HIS A 80 -15.96 -29.75 -3.52
C HIS A 80 -15.24 -30.23 -4.77
N VAL A 81 -14.58 -31.37 -4.67
CA VAL A 81 -13.82 -31.98 -5.78
C VAL A 81 -14.33 -33.39 -6.00
N SER A 82 -14.70 -33.71 -7.24
CA SER A 82 -15.17 -35.04 -7.62
C SER A 82 -14.59 -35.46 -8.97
N SER A 83 -14.63 -36.75 -9.28
CA SER A 83 -14.02 -37.32 -10.48
C SER A 83 -15.01 -38.24 -11.19
N SER A 84 -15.13 -38.11 -12.50
CA SER A 84 -15.89 -39.06 -13.33
C SER A 84 -15.07 -40.30 -13.72
N ASN A 85 -13.74 -40.27 -13.54
CA ASN A 85 -12.88 -41.43 -13.78
C ASN A 85 -13.29 -42.64 -12.90
N PRO A 86 -13.52 -43.84 -13.49
CA PRO A 86 -13.99 -45.02 -12.76
C PRO A 86 -13.12 -45.45 -11.56
N LYS A 87 -11.79 -45.25 -11.63
CA LYS A 87 -10.84 -45.57 -10.54
C LYS A 87 -11.04 -44.66 -9.33
N TYR A 88 -11.47 -43.42 -9.55
CA TYR A 88 -11.51 -42.35 -8.55
C TYR A 88 -12.93 -41.92 -8.15
N LYS A 89 -13.97 -42.40 -8.82
CA LYS A 89 -15.38 -41.99 -8.63
C LYS A 89 -15.92 -42.03 -7.19
N ASN A 90 -15.33 -42.89 -6.34
CA ASN A 90 -15.75 -43.06 -4.94
C ASN A 90 -14.95 -42.18 -3.96
N LEU A 91 -13.93 -41.47 -4.44
CA LEU A 91 -13.13 -40.53 -3.66
C LEU A 91 -13.64 -39.11 -3.91
N LYS A 92 -13.56 -38.27 -2.88
CA LYS A 92 -13.97 -36.86 -2.94
C LYS A 92 -13.00 -35.98 -2.18
N ASP A 93 -12.98 -34.70 -2.55
CA ASP A 93 -12.28 -33.62 -1.85
C ASP A 93 -10.82 -34.01 -1.53
N ASP A 94 -10.35 -33.77 -0.31
CA ASP A 94 -8.99 -34.08 0.12
C ASP A 94 -8.56 -35.52 -0.19
N LYS A 95 -9.46 -36.51 -0.04
CA LYS A 95 -9.11 -37.92 -0.32
C LYS A 95 -8.82 -38.15 -1.80
N LEU A 96 -9.59 -37.49 -2.67
CA LEU A 96 -9.38 -37.54 -4.11
C LEU A 96 -8.09 -36.81 -4.50
N LEU A 97 -7.89 -35.59 -3.99
CA LEU A 97 -6.69 -34.80 -4.29
C LEU A 97 -5.40 -35.54 -3.89
N TRP A 98 -5.37 -36.16 -2.70
CA TRP A 98 -4.23 -36.96 -2.27
C TRP A 98 -4.03 -38.21 -3.14
N ALA A 99 -5.09 -38.94 -3.48
CA ALA A 99 -4.98 -40.13 -4.31
C ALA A 99 -4.42 -39.82 -5.71
N ILE A 100 -4.76 -38.67 -6.28
CA ILE A 100 -4.21 -38.19 -7.56
C ILE A 100 -2.73 -37.79 -7.40
N VAL A 101 -2.43 -36.97 -6.38
CA VAL A 101 -1.06 -36.53 -6.11
C VAL A 101 -0.12 -37.71 -5.87
N ASP A 102 -0.56 -38.73 -5.13
CA ASP A 102 0.23 -39.93 -4.85
C ASP A 102 0.45 -40.77 -6.12
N ASP A 103 -0.56 -40.89 -6.99
CA ASP A 103 -0.46 -41.57 -8.30
C ASP A 103 0.51 -40.84 -9.25
N LEU A 104 0.61 -39.50 -9.12
CA LEU A 104 1.55 -38.64 -9.85
C LEU A 104 2.93 -38.49 -9.17
N GLY A 105 3.29 -39.38 -8.24
CA GLY A 105 4.62 -39.39 -7.62
C GLY A 105 4.82 -38.42 -6.45
N GLY A 106 3.73 -37.85 -5.91
CA GLY A 106 3.71 -37.05 -4.69
C GLY A 106 4.01 -35.57 -4.88
N THR A 107 3.91 -34.79 -3.80
CA THR A 107 3.98 -33.31 -3.81
C THR A 107 5.33 -32.69 -4.20
N GLN A 108 6.37 -33.50 -4.41
CA GLN A 108 7.69 -33.04 -4.87
C GLN A 108 7.93 -33.35 -6.35
N ALA A 109 7.03 -34.10 -6.99
CA ALA A 109 7.10 -34.37 -8.41
C ALA A 109 6.85 -33.09 -9.21
N LYS A 110 7.47 -33.01 -10.39
CA LYS A 110 7.15 -31.99 -11.39
C LYS A 110 6.02 -32.53 -12.25
N TRP A 111 4.93 -31.77 -12.33
CA TRP A 111 3.78 -32.11 -13.15
C TRP A 111 3.76 -31.22 -14.39
N GLU A 112 3.49 -31.81 -15.54
CA GLU A 112 3.16 -31.09 -16.77
C GLU A 112 1.72 -30.55 -16.69
N ALA A 113 1.38 -29.55 -17.50
CA ALA A 113 0.09 -28.85 -17.45
C ALA A 113 -1.11 -29.82 -17.52
N ASN A 114 -1.01 -30.80 -18.40
CA ASN A 114 -2.03 -31.79 -18.74
C ASN A 114 -1.96 -33.09 -17.89
N SER A 115 -1.13 -33.10 -16.84
CA SER A 115 -1.00 -34.27 -15.94
C SER A 115 -2.30 -34.63 -15.22
N PHE A 116 -3.22 -33.68 -15.06
CA PHE A 116 -4.45 -33.85 -14.29
C PHE A 116 -5.67 -34.25 -15.16
N GLU A 117 -5.61 -34.05 -16.47
CA GLU A 117 -6.71 -34.35 -17.40
C GLU A 117 -7.21 -35.80 -17.33
N PRO A 118 -6.33 -36.84 -17.26
CA PRO A 118 -6.79 -38.24 -17.23
C PRO A 118 -7.64 -38.60 -16.00
N TYR A 119 -7.56 -37.79 -14.94
CA TYR A 119 -8.33 -37.99 -13.73
C TYR A 119 -9.76 -37.45 -13.83
N GLN A 120 -10.09 -36.68 -14.88
CA GLN A 120 -11.44 -36.17 -15.18
C GLN A 120 -12.12 -35.56 -13.96
N VAL A 121 -11.42 -34.62 -13.33
CA VAL A 121 -11.80 -34.02 -12.06
C VAL A 121 -12.56 -32.72 -12.30
N THR A 122 -13.70 -32.59 -11.63
CA THR A 122 -14.51 -31.37 -11.59
C THR A 122 -14.45 -30.77 -10.19
N VAL A 123 -14.32 -29.45 -10.13
CA VAL A 123 -14.28 -28.62 -8.93
C VAL A 123 -15.55 -27.76 -8.89
N SER A 124 -16.29 -27.82 -7.79
CA SER A 124 -17.44 -26.94 -7.53
C SER A 124 -17.16 -26.09 -6.30
N PHE A 125 -17.51 -24.82 -6.33
CA PHE A 125 -17.28 -23.90 -5.22
C PHE A 125 -18.26 -22.74 -5.22
N THR A 126 -18.38 -22.07 -4.08
CA THR A 126 -19.29 -20.94 -3.89
C THR A 126 -18.52 -19.64 -3.72
N ILE A 127 -18.95 -18.60 -4.43
CA ILE A 127 -18.59 -17.20 -4.21
C ILE A 127 -19.83 -16.47 -3.71
N GLN A 128 -19.70 -15.71 -2.62
CA GLN A 128 -20.80 -14.88 -2.15
C GLN A 128 -20.75 -13.51 -2.84
N HIS A 129 -21.86 -13.09 -3.44
CA HIS A 129 -22.00 -11.74 -3.97
C HIS A 129 -21.92 -10.73 -2.81
N PRO A 130 -20.98 -9.78 -2.82
CA PRO A 130 -20.70 -8.94 -1.65
C PRO A 130 -21.84 -7.97 -1.29
N TYR A 131 -22.62 -7.51 -2.27
CA TYR A 131 -23.70 -6.55 -2.05
C TYR A 131 -25.06 -7.19 -1.74
N THR A 132 -25.39 -8.32 -2.38
CA THR A 132 -26.70 -8.99 -2.22
C THR A 132 -26.66 -10.19 -1.26
N GLY A 133 -25.47 -10.75 -1.01
CA GLY A 133 -25.29 -11.96 -0.21
C GLY A 133 -25.66 -13.25 -0.94
N LYS A 134 -26.09 -13.18 -2.21
CA LYS A 134 -26.40 -14.35 -3.06
C LYS A 134 -25.18 -15.26 -3.14
N GLU A 135 -25.39 -16.55 -2.88
CA GLU A 135 -24.37 -17.58 -3.07
C GLU A 135 -24.38 -18.02 -4.54
N ILE A 136 -23.26 -17.84 -5.23
CA ILE A 136 -23.06 -18.17 -6.64
C ILE A 136 -22.19 -19.42 -6.68
N THR A 137 -22.73 -20.52 -7.22
CA THR A 137 -21.99 -21.77 -7.36
C THR A 137 -21.37 -21.83 -8.74
N VAL A 138 -20.05 -21.97 -8.78
CA VAL A 138 -19.25 -22.16 -9.99
C VAL A 138 -18.82 -23.61 -10.02
N THR A 139 -18.87 -24.23 -11.20
CA THR A 139 -18.38 -25.59 -11.42
C THR A 139 -17.51 -25.58 -12.67
N ASP A 140 -16.30 -26.09 -12.54
CA ASP A 140 -15.28 -26.04 -13.59
C ASP A 140 -14.36 -27.27 -13.48
N ASP A 141 -13.57 -27.51 -14.52
CA ASP A 141 -12.60 -28.59 -14.52
C ASP A 141 -11.35 -28.22 -13.68
N LEU A 142 -10.75 -29.23 -13.05
CA LEU A 142 -9.52 -29.04 -12.30
C LEU A 142 -8.36 -28.77 -13.26
N GLU A 143 -7.76 -27.58 -13.14
CA GLU A 143 -6.54 -27.25 -13.89
C GLU A 143 -5.32 -27.98 -13.30
N ARG A 144 -5.11 -27.86 -11.98
CA ARG A 144 -4.03 -28.55 -11.26
C ARG A 144 -4.27 -28.60 -9.76
N ILE A 145 -3.42 -29.34 -9.05
CA ILE A 145 -3.39 -29.36 -7.59
C ILE A 145 -2.16 -28.58 -7.10
N SER A 146 -2.36 -27.61 -6.22
CA SER A 146 -1.25 -26.88 -5.57
C SER A 146 -0.97 -27.44 -4.17
N ALA A 147 0.30 -27.77 -3.89
CA ALA A 147 0.73 -28.21 -2.56
C ALA A 147 1.25 -27.02 -1.72
N ILE A 148 0.42 -26.49 -0.84
CA ILE A 148 0.75 -25.34 0.01
C ILE A 148 1.44 -25.80 1.28
N ARG A 149 2.74 -25.52 1.39
CA ARG A 149 3.53 -25.83 2.59
C ARG A 149 3.07 -24.98 3.77
N SER A 150 2.77 -25.64 4.90
CA SER A 150 2.42 -24.96 6.14
C SER A 150 3.68 -24.42 6.85
N ARG A 151 3.49 -23.40 7.70
CA ARG A 151 4.52 -22.95 8.64
C ARG A 151 4.65 -23.88 9.84
N THR A 152 3.58 -24.61 10.18
CA THR A 152 3.44 -25.38 11.42
C THR A 152 3.25 -26.88 11.22
N SER A 153 2.98 -27.33 9.98
CA SER A 153 2.77 -28.74 9.65
C SER A 153 3.78 -29.19 8.60
N LYS A 154 4.30 -30.41 8.78
CA LYS A 154 5.12 -31.11 7.78
C LYS A 154 4.29 -31.58 6.58
N LYS A 155 3.00 -31.91 6.79
CA LYS A 155 2.08 -32.26 5.70
C LYS A 155 1.57 -30.98 5.03
N PRO A 156 1.74 -30.82 3.70
CA PRO A 156 1.21 -29.68 2.96
C PRO A 156 -0.32 -29.75 2.87
N ILE A 157 -0.94 -28.61 2.59
CA ILE A 157 -2.36 -28.51 2.29
C ILE A 157 -2.51 -28.52 0.78
N LEU A 158 -3.26 -29.47 0.23
CA LEU A 158 -3.57 -29.48 -1.20
C LEU A 158 -4.71 -28.50 -1.48
N ARG A 159 -4.61 -27.79 -2.60
CA ARG A 159 -5.67 -26.89 -3.08
C ARG A 159 -5.97 -27.18 -4.55
N PRO A 160 -7.25 -27.33 -4.92
CA PRO A 160 -7.62 -27.36 -6.32
C PRO A 160 -7.44 -25.96 -6.92
N THR A 161 -7.06 -25.92 -8.19
CA THR A 161 -7.07 -24.71 -8.98
C THR A 161 -7.99 -24.84 -10.17
N VAL A 162 -8.58 -23.73 -10.55
CA VAL A 162 -9.36 -23.58 -11.80
C VAL A 162 -8.70 -22.50 -12.65
N LYS A 163 -8.92 -22.56 -13.95
CA LYS A 163 -8.48 -21.51 -14.86
C LYS A 163 -9.66 -20.56 -15.08
N MET A 164 -9.49 -19.28 -14.84
CA MET A 164 -10.58 -18.32 -15.00
C MET A 164 -10.10 -16.94 -15.42
N PRO A 165 -10.85 -16.22 -16.27
CA PRO A 165 -10.52 -14.86 -16.65
C PRO A 165 -10.78 -13.89 -15.50
N MET A 166 -9.76 -13.08 -15.22
CA MET A 166 -9.82 -11.96 -14.29
C MET A 166 -9.45 -10.67 -15.02
N THR A 167 -10.23 -9.62 -14.80
CA THR A 167 -9.96 -8.29 -15.37
C THR A 167 -9.42 -7.34 -14.30
N ILE A 168 -8.34 -6.64 -14.62
CA ILE A 168 -7.81 -5.51 -13.85
C ILE A 168 -7.54 -4.36 -14.82
N ALA A 169 -8.05 -3.17 -14.51
CA ALA A 169 -7.88 -1.97 -15.35
C ALA A 169 -8.21 -2.19 -16.85
N GLY A 170 -9.27 -2.96 -17.12
CA GLY A 170 -9.71 -3.28 -18.48
C GLY A 170 -8.90 -4.37 -19.19
N HIS A 171 -7.84 -4.92 -18.57
CA HIS A 171 -7.05 -6.00 -19.13
C HIS A 171 -7.44 -7.34 -18.52
N THR A 172 -7.90 -8.26 -19.36
CA THR A 172 -8.36 -9.59 -18.96
C THR A 172 -7.27 -10.62 -19.19
N VAL A 173 -6.97 -11.39 -18.15
CA VAL A 173 -6.01 -12.50 -18.21
C VAL A 173 -6.70 -13.76 -17.73
N ASP A 174 -6.62 -14.80 -18.56
CA ASP A 174 -7.06 -16.14 -18.18
C ASP A 174 -6.00 -16.80 -17.30
N THR A 175 -6.25 -16.80 -15.99
CA THR A 175 -5.24 -17.11 -14.97
C THR A 175 -5.61 -18.35 -14.17
N VAL A 176 -4.59 -19.11 -13.76
CA VAL A 176 -4.77 -20.23 -12.83
C VAL A 176 -4.93 -19.71 -11.41
N VAL A 177 -6.06 -20.04 -10.77
CA VAL A 177 -6.45 -19.51 -9.47
C VAL A 177 -6.55 -20.60 -8.41
N ASN A 178 -5.82 -20.42 -7.32
CA ASN A 178 -5.95 -21.25 -6.12
C ASN A 178 -7.23 -20.92 -5.34
N LEU A 179 -8.09 -21.93 -5.16
CA LEU A 179 -9.30 -21.81 -4.36
C LEU A 179 -8.99 -22.04 -2.88
N THR A 180 -9.33 -21.07 -2.03
CA THR A 180 -9.10 -21.18 -0.58
C THR A 180 -10.06 -20.31 0.21
N SER A 181 -10.29 -20.64 1.48
CA SER A 181 -10.91 -19.68 2.40
C SER A 181 -9.94 -18.54 2.71
N ARG A 182 -10.37 -17.29 2.47
CA ARG A 182 -9.60 -16.08 2.76
C ARG A 182 -10.26 -15.16 3.80
N LYS A 183 -11.22 -15.66 4.57
CA LYS A 183 -11.98 -14.89 5.59
C LYS A 183 -11.13 -14.08 6.59
N GLN A 184 -9.92 -14.58 6.88
CA GLN A 184 -8.98 -13.96 7.81
C GLN A 184 -8.09 -12.87 7.19
N PHE A 185 -8.07 -12.76 5.86
CA PHE A 185 -7.24 -11.79 5.13
C PHE A 185 -8.02 -10.50 4.88
N SER A 186 -7.30 -9.41 4.58
CA SER A 186 -7.90 -8.12 4.27
C SER A 186 -8.49 -8.03 2.86
N ALA A 187 -8.04 -8.89 1.94
CA ALA A 187 -8.43 -8.90 0.54
C ALA A 187 -8.92 -10.30 0.14
N PRO A 188 -10.11 -10.41 -0.50
CA PRO A 188 -10.65 -11.67 -0.98
C PRO A 188 -9.82 -12.26 -2.13
N ILE A 189 -9.08 -11.45 -2.88
CA ILE A 189 -8.22 -11.90 -3.98
C ILE A 189 -6.77 -11.50 -3.70
N LEU A 190 -5.84 -12.39 -4.01
CA LEU A 190 -4.42 -12.10 -4.11
C LEU A 190 -3.98 -12.46 -5.51
N ILE A 191 -3.44 -11.48 -6.23
CA ILE A 191 -2.94 -11.60 -7.60
C ILE A 191 -1.44 -11.90 -7.51
N GLY A 192 -1.04 -13.05 -8.03
CA GLY A 192 0.36 -13.52 -8.02
C GLY A 192 0.88 -13.77 -9.43
N LYS A 193 2.00 -14.48 -9.54
CA LYS A 193 2.73 -14.71 -10.80
C LYS A 193 1.88 -15.31 -11.92
N THR A 194 0.95 -16.23 -11.60
CA THR A 194 0.04 -16.81 -12.61
C THR A 194 -0.85 -15.79 -13.33
N TYR A 195 -1.01 -14.57 -12.79
CA TYR A 195 -1.61 -13.44 -13.50
C TYR A 195 -0.54 -12.44 -13.96
N LEU A 196 0.44 -12.13 -13.11
CA LEU A 196 1.38 -11.03 -13.34
C LEU A 196 2.40 -11.30 -14.45
N ASP A 197 2.87 -12.54 -14.55
CA ASP A 197 3.90 -12.91 -15.52
C ASP A 197 3.42 -12.52 -16.92
N ASP A 198 4.27 -11.76 -17.62
CA ASP A 198 4.00 -11.19 -18.96
C ASP A 198 2.83 -10.20 -19.10
N ASN A 199 2.17 -9.83 -18.00
CA ASN A 199 0.98 -8.97 -18.06
C ASN A 199 1.15 -7.63 -17.32
N ALA A 200 1.97 -7.57 -16.26
CA ALA A 200 2.05 -6.37 -15.44
C ALA A 200 3.38 -6.17 -14.70
N TRP A 201 3.80 -4.91 -14.64
CA TRP A 201 4.71 -4.39 -13.63
C TRP A 201 3.94 -4.00 -12.37
N VAL A 202 4.60 -4.04 -11.22
CA VAL A 202 3.97 -3.66 -9.95
C VAL A 202 4.73 -2.52 -9.28
N PHE A 203 4.04 -1.42 -9.02
CA PHE A 203 4.54 -0.26 -8.28
C PHE A 203 3.98 -0.24 -6.85
N ALA A 204 4.79 -0.69 -5.88
CA ALA A 204 4.35 -0.80 -4.48
C ALA A 204 4.07 0.55 -3.78
N GLY A 205 4.45 1.67 -4.39
CA GLY A 205 4.23 3.01 -3.87
C GLY A 205 2.78 3.47 -3.89
N TYR A 206 1.93 2.83 -4.70
CA TYR A 206 0.53 3.21 -4.89
C TYR A 206 -0.45 2.11 -4.51
N ASP A 207 -1.60 2.49 -3.96
CA ASP A 207 -2.81 1.69 -3.94
C ASP A 207 -3.81 2.28 -4.96
N TYR A 208 -4.49 1.43 -5.74
CA TYR A 208 -5.43 1.81 -6.79
C TYR A 208 -4.83 2.80 -7.79
N LEU A 209 -3.65 2.47 -8.33
CA LEU A 209 -2.93 3.35 -9.24
C LEU A 209 -3.79 3.62 -10.48
N GLN A 210 -4.40 2.58 -11.05
CA GLN A 210 -5.17 2.66 -12.28
C GLN A 210 -6.45 3.51 -12.14
N GLU A 211 -6.97 3.70 -10.92
CA GLU A 211 -8.15 4.55 -10.66
C GLU A 211 -7.79 6.04 -10.59
N GLN A 212 -6.51 6.40 -10.39
CA GLN A 212 -6.08 7.78 -10.14
C GLN A 212 -6.50 8.79 -11.22
N PRO A 213 -6.34 8.53 -12.54
CA PRO A 213 -6.66 9.52 -13.56
C PRO A 213 -8.13 9.97 -13.53
N ASN A 214 -9.02 9.05 -13.16
CA ASN A 214 -10.47 9.23 -13.20
C ASN A 214 -11.07 9.50 -11.81
N ALA A 215 -10.24 9.54 -10.76
CA ALA A 215 -10.70 9.81 -9.40
C ALA A 215 -11.51 11.11 -9.33
N LYS A 216 -12.67 11.08 -8.67
CA LYS A 216 -13.50 12.28 -8.47
C LYS A 216 -12.89 13.17 -7.40
N MET A 217 -13.06 14.48 -7.53
CA MET A 217 -12.66 15.44 -6.51
C MET A 217 -13.72 15.52 -5.40
N ILE A 218 -13.29 15.41 -4.14
CA ILE A 218 -14.11 15.70 -2.97
C ILE A 218 -13.47 16.79 -2.13
N GLY A 219 -14.25 17.52 -1.35
CA GLY A 219 -13.78 18.45 -0.34
C GLY A 219 -13.52 17.77 1.00
N LYS A 220 -13.10 18.57 1.98
CA LYS A 220 -12.90 18.11 3.38
C LYS A 220 -14.17 17.69 4.09
N LYS A 221 -15.33 18.14 3.59
CA LYS A 221 -16.67 17.75 4.02
C LYS A 221 -17.55 17.63 2.78
N GLU A 222 -18.30 16.54 2.74
CA GLU A 222 -19.33 16.31 1.73
C GLU A 222 -20.64 15.94 2.41
N THR A 223 -21.73 16.02 1.66
CA THR A 223 -23.00 15.39 2.00
C THR A 223 -23.29 14.34 0.94
N VAL A 224 -23.53 13.11 1.39
CA VAL A 224 -23.90 11.98 0.52
C VAL A 224 -25.25 11.44 0.94
N GLU A 225 -25.89 10.67 0.07
CA GLU A 225 -27.22 10.14 0.31
C GLU A 225 -27.20 8.61 0.46
N ILE A 226 -27.98 8.09 1.39
CA ILE A 226 -28.29 6.67 1.50
C ILE A 226 -29.80 6.56 1.62
N GLU A 227 -30.46 5.91 0.66
CA GLU A 227 -31.92 5.70 0.65
C GLU A 227 -32.72 7.01 0.87
N GLY A 228 -32.32 8.11 0.21
CA GLY A 228 -33.00 9.40 0.35
C GLY A 228 -32.66 10.18 1.63
N ILE A 229 -31.68 9.75 2.42
CA ILE A 229 -31.30 10.41 3.68
C ILE A 229 -29.88 11.00 3.56
N PRO A 230 -29.68 12.28 3.91
CA PRO A 230 -28.37 12.92 3.85
C PRO A 230 -27.49 12.55 5.05
N TYR A 231 -26.21 12.28 4.76
CA TYR A 231 -25.17 11.98 5.74
C TYR A 231 -23.95 12.86 5.49
N LYS A 232 -23.48 13.54 6.55
CA LYS A 232 -22.24 14.33 6.49
C LYS A 232 -21.03 13.42 6.55
N THR A 233 -20.06 13.70 5.68
CA THR A 233 -18.78 13.02 5.67
C THR A 233 -17.68 13.89 6.27
N SER A 234 -16.65 13.23 6.79
CA SER A 234 -15.34 13.80 7.10
C SER A 234 -14.25 12.87 6.60
N VAL A 235 -13.04 13.38 6.45
CA VAL A 235 -11.89 12.60 5.97
C VAL A 235 -10.93 12.24 7.11
N SER A 236 -10.37 11.03 7.05
CA SER A 236 -9.25 10.59 7.87
C SER A 236 -8.03 10.32 7.02
N THR A 237 -6.89 10.91 7.38
CA THR A 237 -5.60 10.67 6.73
C THR A 237 -4.90 9.42 7.25
N SER A 238 -5.15 9.03 8.50
CA SER A 238 -4.48 7.89 9.16
C SER A 238 -5.29 6.59 9.10
N SER A 239 -6.62 6.69 9.14
CA SER A 239 -7.48 5.50 9.24
C SER A 239 -7.60 4.81 7.89
N ARG A 240 -7.34 3.50 7.88
CA ARG A 240 -7.50 2.67 6.68
C ARG A 240 -8.97 2.54 6.25
N TYR A 241 -9.83 2.08 7.16
CA TYR A 241 -11.23 1.79 6.85
C TYR A 241 -12.16 2.98 7.10
N THR A 242 -13.13 3.16 6.20
CA THR A 242 -14.27 4.04 6.41
C THR A 242 -15.17 3.50 7.52
N ASN A 243 -15.74 4.40 8.32
CA ASN A 243 -16.70 4.04 9.36
C ASN A 243 -17.93 4.93 9.34
N VAL A 244 -19.07 4.30 9.62
CA VAL A 244 -20.40 4.89 9.48
C VAL A 244 -21.15 4.80 10.80
N HIS A 245 -21.92 5.86 11.09
CA HIS A 245 -22.80 5.93 12.23
C HIS A 245 -23.93 4.92 12.07
N ALA A 246 -23.99 3.97 12.99
CA ALA A 246 -25.06 3.01 13.06
C ALA A 246 -25.40 2.67 14.51
N LEU A 247 -26.69 2.47 14.75
CA LEU A 247 -27.30 2.04 16.01
C LEU A 247 -27.82 0.61 15.87
N ASP A 248 -28.18 -0.02 16.98
CA ASP A 248 -28.84 -1.34 17.03
C ASP A 248 -28.17 -2.44 16.20
N ILE A 249 -26.83 -2.41 16.13
CA ILE A 249 -26.04 -3.31 15.29
C ILE A 249 -26.14 -4.75 15.81
N LYS A 250 -26.74 -5.64 15.00
CA LYS A 250 -26.93 -7.07 15.29
C LYS A 250 -26.34 -7.89 14.15
N VAL A 251 -25.44 -8.81 14.49
CA VAL A 251 -24.79 -9.70 13.52
C VAL A 251 -25.44 -11.08 13.59
N ASP A 252 -26.06 -11.52 12.51
CA ASP A 252 -26.49 -12.90 12.32
C ASP A 252 -25.40 -13.67 11.57
N LYS A 253 -24.60 -14.43 12.31
CA LYS A 253 -23.51 -15.24 11.75
C LYS A 253 -24.02 -16.42 10.91
N LYS A 254 -25.23 -16.91 11.15
CA LYS A 254 -25.81 -18.05 10.43
C LYS A 254 -26.34 -17.58 9.08
N ALA A 255 -27.07 -16.46 9.07
CA ALA A 255 -27.54 -15.82 7.84
C ALA A 255 -26.43 -15.04 7.09
N LYS A 256 -25.25 -14.87 7.72
CA LYS A 256 -24.14 -14.03 7.21
C LYS A 256 -24.61 -12.61 6.90
N GLN A 257 -25.39 -12.02 7.80
CA GLN A 257 -25.99 -10.69 7.63
C GLN A 257 -25.79 -9.82 8.88
N VAL A 258 -25.95 -8.51 8.69
CA VAL A 258 -25.90 -7.51 9.75
C VAL A 258 -27.11 -6.61 9.62
N SER A 259 -27.92 -6.54 10.66
CA SER A 259 -29.02 -5.59 10.77
C SER A 259 -28.60 -4.42 11.66
N PHE A 260 -28.95 -3.21 11.27
CA PHE A 260 -28.57 -1.98 11.98
C PHE A 260 -29.50 -0.84 11.60
N THR A 261 -29.48 0.25 12.37
CA THR A 261 -30.23 1.47 12.08
C THR A 261 -29.25 2.58 11.75
N LEU A 262 -29.33 3.14 10.54
CA LEU A 262 -28.65 4.39 10.23
C LEU A 262 -29.44 5.56 10.81
N GLU A 263 -28.75 6.60 11.25
CA GLU A 263 -29.35 7.86 11.68
C GLU A 263 -28.66 8.99 10.91
N GLY A 264 -29.42 9.67 10.05
CA GLY A 264 -28.94 10.79 9.24
C GLY A 264 -28.76 12.08 10.04
N GLU A 265 -28.29 13.14 9.39
CA GLU A 265 -28.11 14.43 10.07
C GLU A 265 -29.42 15.00 10.62
N ASN A 266 -30.52 14.78 9.91
CA ASN A 266 -31.86 15.21 10.30
C ASN A 266 -32.49 14.33 11.42
N GLY A 267 -31.72 13.40 12.00
CA GLY A 267 -32.20 12.43 12.99
C GLY A 267 -33.13 11.36 12.40
N LYS A 268 -33.36 11.36 11.07
CA LYS A 268 -34.18 10.33 10.42
C LYS A 268 -33.46 9.00 10.52
N ARG A 269 -34.19 8.01 11.04
CA ARG A 269 -33.69 6.66 11.21
C ARG A 269 -34.12 5.77 10.05
N HIS A 270 -33.22 4.92 9.62
CA HIS A 270 -33.47 3.96 8.55
C HIS A 270 -32.87 2.60 8.91
N PRO A 271 -33.72 1.58 9.20
CA PRO A 271 -33.24 0.24 9.44
C PRO A 271 -32.77 -0.39 8.12
N MET A 272 -31.61 -1.04 8.16
CA MET A 272 -31.02 -1.76 7.05
C MET A 272 -30.57 -3.15 7.48
N THR A 273 -30.55 -4.08 6.53
CA THR A 273 -29.86 -5.36 6.68
C THR A 273 -28.99 -5.59 5.46
N LEU A 274 -27.70 -5.81 5.66
CA LEU A 274 -26.71 -6.00 4.59
C LEU A 274 -25.91 -7.30 4.81
N PRO A 275 -25.36 -7.90 3.75
CA PRO A 275 -24.46 -9.03 3.88
C PRO A 275 -23.23 -8.69 4.73
N LEU A 276 -22.87 -9.61 5.62
CA LEU A 276 -21.66 -9.53 6.42
C LEU A 276 -20.45 -9.93 5.56
N VAL A 277 -19.56 -8.99 5.28
CA VAL A 277 -18.28 -9.30 4.60
C VAL A 277 -17.35 -10.05 5.55
N ARG A 278 -17.10 -9.48 6.74
CA ARG A 278 -16.35 -10.12 7.84
C ARG A 278 -16.42 -9.29 9.12
N MET A 279 -15.96 -9.89 10.23
CA MET A 279 -15.68 -9.14 11.45
C MET A 279 -14.28 -8.51 11.39
N LEU A 280 -14.20 -7.20 11.45
CA LEU A 280 -12.97 -6.43 11.49
C LEU A 280 -12.51 -6.27 12.95
N LYS A 281 -11.30 -6.70 13.26
CA LYS A 281 -10.65 -6.43 14.56
C LYS A 281 -10.16 -4.98 14.59
N THR A 282 -10.69 -4.17 15.50
CA THR A 282 -10.18 -2.83 15.83
C THR A 282 -9.42 -2.88 17.15
N THR A 283 -8.69 -1.81 17.50
CA THR A 283 -7.94 -1.73 18.76
C THR A 283 -8.79 -1.97 20.01
N LYS A 284 -10.07 -1.57 19.98
CA LYS A 284 -10.97 -1.67 21.14
C LYS A 284 -11.89 -2.90 21.08
N SER A 285 -12.19 -3.43 19.89
CA SER A 285 -13.26 -4.44 19.71
C SER A 285 -13.43 -4.90 18.26
N GLU A 286 -14.21 -5.95 18.03
CA GLU A 286 -14.60 -6.37 16.68
C GLU A 286 -15.80 -5.55 16.16
N ARG A 287 -15.81 -5.27 14.85
CA ARG A 287 -16.87 -4.51 14.17
C ARG A 287 -17.28 -5.21 12.88
N PRO A 288 -18.58 -5.31 12.56
CA PRO A 288 -19.00 -5.87 11.29
C PRO A 288 -18.59 -4.95 10.13
N LEU A 289 -18.05 -5.55 9.08
CA LEU A 289 -17.71 -4.90 7.82
C LEU A 289 -18.78 -5.26 6.78
N VAL A 290 -19.33 -4.27 6.09
CA VAL A 290 -20.40 -4.39 5.10
C VAL A 290 -20.11 -3.46 3.91
N TYR A 291 -20.67 -3.76 2.74
CA TYR A 291 -20.73 -2.80 1.63
C TYR A 291 -22.01 -1.98 1.74
N LEU A 292 -21.86 -0.67 1.91
CA LEU A 292 -22.98 0.27 2.04
C LEU A 292 -23.21 0.96 0.68
N PRO A 293 -24.42 0.90 0.10
CA PRO A 293 -24.76 1.70 -1.07
C PRO A 293 -24.83 3.17 -0.70
N VAL A 294 -23.97 3.99 -1.30
CA VAL A 294 -23.89 5.43 -1.07
C VAL A 294 -24.07 6.14 -2.40
N LYS A 295 -25.15 6.89 -2.51
CA LYS A 295 -25.40 7.77 -3.65
C LYS A 295 -24.55 9.02 -3.50
N ILE A 296 -23.63 9.21 -4.43
CA ILE A 296 -22.65 10.30 -4.39
C ILE A 296 -23.04 11.47 -5.29
N ASP A 297 -23.86 11.23 -6.33
CA ASP A 297 -24.49 12.22 -7.18
C ASP A 297 -25.82 11.68 -7.73
N GLU A 298 -26.50 12.41 -8.61
CA GLU A 298 -27.81 11.99 -9.14
C GLU A 298 -27.79 10.67 -9.91
N ASN A 299 -26.66 10.33 -10.54
CA ASN A 299 -26.54 9.21 -11.47
C ASN A 299 -25.66 8.07 -10.95
N GLU A 300 -24.93 8.28 -9.85
CA GLU A 300 -23.98 7.31 -9.35
C GLU A 300 -24.24 6.89 -7.89
N THR A 301 -24.34 5.58 -7.70
CA THR A 301 -24.31 4.93 -6.38
C THR A 301 -23.08 4.04 -6.30
N GLN A 302 -22.23 4.32 -5.31
CA GLN A 302 -21.02 3.55 -5.01
C GLN A 302 -21.27 2.57 -3.87
N GLN A 303 -20.53 1.46 -3.88
CA GLN A 303 -20.59 0.45 -2.82
C GLN A 303 -19.37 0.62 -1.91
N TRP A 304 -19.53 1.34 -0.80
CA TRP A 304 -18.43 1.63 0.10
C TRP A 304 -18.24 0.52 1.13
N LEU A 305 -17.02 -0.02 1.22
CA LEU A 305 -16.67 -0.97 2.28
C LEU A 305 -16.49 -0.21 3.60
N VAL A 306 -17.44 -0.41 4.53
CA VAL A 306 -17.48 0.34 5.80
C VAL A 306 -17.60 -0.60 6.99
N TYR A 307 -17.09 -0.18 8.13
CA TYR A 307 -17.46 -0.81 9.40
C TYR A 307 -18.43 0.06 10.18
N LEU A 308 -19.40 -0.60 10.80
CA LEU A 308 -20.51 0.04 11.51
C LEU A 308 -20.14 0.32 12.96
N ARG A 309 -20.40 1.53 13.46
CA ARG A 309 -20.21 1.87 14.88
C ARG A 309 -21.09 3.04 15.30
N ASP A 310 -21.30 3.18 16.60
CA ASP A 310 -21.85 4.43 17.13
C ASP A 310 -20.84 5.58 16.96
N ARG A 311 -21.34 6.67 16.39
CA ARG A 311 -20.65 7.94 16.12
C ARG A 311 -21.50 9.15 16.53
N SER A 312 -22.55 8.96 17.33
CA SER A 312 -23.46 10.02 17.80
C SER A 312 -22.74 11.22 18.43
N LYS A 313 -21.54 11.02 18.99
CA LYS A 313 -20.69 12.06 19.58
C LYS A 313 -19.88 12.89 18.57
N PHE A 314 -19.92 12.56 17.28
CA PHE A 314 -19.16 13.24 16.22
C PHE A 314 -20.10 14.04 15.32
N SER A 315 -19.60 15.14 14.76
CA SER A 315 -20.36 16.02 13.87
C SER A 315 -20.63 15.45 12.47
N SER A 316 -19.98 14.35 12.10
CA SER A 316 -20.16 13.65 10.82
C SER A 316 -20.54 12.20 11.04
N GLN A 317 -21.60 11.76 10.35
CA GLN A 317 -22.08 10.39 10.41
C GLN A 317 -21.09 9.43 9.73
N ILE A 318 -20.38 9.88 8.69
CA ILE A 318 -19.40 9.06 7.96
C ILE A 318 -18.01 9.66 8.12
N ARG A 319 -17.02 8.82 8.44
CA ARG A 319 -15.60 9.18 8.39
C ARG A 319 -14.89 8.31 7.37
N LEU A 320 -14.58 8.90 6.23
CA LEU A 320 -13.89 8.29 5.11
C LEU A 320 -12.46 7.90 5.51
N GLY A 321 -12.12 6.64 5.28
CA GLY A 321 -10.77 6.11 5.43
C GLY A 321 -10.09 5.95 4.07
N ARG A 322 -8.78 5.72 4.12
CA ARG A 322 -7.92 5.63 2.93
C ARG A 322 -8.37 4.59 1.91
N ASP A 323 -8.94 3.45 2.29
CA ASP A 323 -9.33 2.42 1.31
C ASP A 323 -10.40 2.97 0.34
N VAL A 324 -11.47 3.60 0.84
CA VAL A 324 -12.52 4.20 0.00
C VAL A 324 -12.00 5.44 -0.74
N VAL A 325 -11.23 6.29 -0.06
CA VAL A 325 -10.69 7.52 -0.70
C VAL A 325 -9.72 7.15 -1.82
N SER A 326 -8.78 6.24 -1.59
CA SER A 326 -7.81 5.82 -2.61
C SER A 326 -8.46 5.06 -3.75
N GLN A 327 -9.60 4.37 -3.53
CA GLN A 327 -10.31 3.73 -4.62
C GLN A 327 -11.01 4.77 -5.53
N HIS A 328 -11.64 5.80 -4.97
CA HIS A 328 -12.58 6.64 -5.74
C HIS A 328 -12.20 8.12 -5.88
N PHE A 329 -11.40 8.68 -4.97
CA PHE A 329 -11.34 10.13 -4.75
C PHE A 329 -9.93 10.72 -4.65
N VAL A 330 -9.85 12.04 -4.85
CA VAL A 330 -8.76 12.91 -4.40
C VAL A 330 -9.40 14.10 -3.67
N ILE A 331 -8.78 14.56 -2.59
CA ILE A 331 -9.39 15.55 -1.69
C ILE A 331 -8.82 16.93 -1.98
N ASP A 332 -9.66 17.93 -2.21
CA ASP A 332 -9.31 19.34 -2.05
C ASP A 332 -9.37 19.69 -0.56
N THR A 333 -8.25 20.16 0.01
CA THR A 333 -8.15 20.35 1.45
C THR A 333 -8.94 21.56 1.96
N ASP A 334 -9.29 22.52 1.09
CA ASP A 334 -10.01 23.74 1.47
C ASP A 334 -11.51 23.67 1.17
N LYS A 335 -11.87 23.13 -0.01
CA LYS A 335 -13.24 23.11 -0.52
C LYS A 335 -14.13 22.14 0.26
N GLU A 336 -15.44 22.36 0.16
CA GLU A 336 -16.50 21.51 0.72
C GLU A 336 -17.59 21.33 -0.35
N ASN A 337 -18.34 20.23 -0.26
CA ASN A 337 -19.51 19.93 -1.10
C ASN A 337 -19.21 19.93 -2.62
N LEU A 338 -18.09 19.32 -3.01
CA LEU A 338 -17.71 19.19 -4.43
C LEU A 338 -18.55 18.14 -5.17
N LEU A 339 -19.10 17.13 -4.48
CA LEU A 339 -19.92 16.10 -5.11
C LEU A 339 -21.27 16.62 -5.63
N GLY A 340 -21.84 17.63 -4.97
CA GLY A 340 -23.09 18.27 -5.41
C GLY A 340 -22.92 19.31 -6.54
N GLY A 341 -21.70 19.49 -7.05
CA GLY A 341 -21.37 20.47 -8.09
C GLY A 341 -21.14 19.85 -9.47
N VAL A 342 -20.55 20.64 -10.38
CA VAL A 342 -20.07 20.10 -11.67
C VAL A 342 -18.94 19.11 -11.39
N GLU A 343 -19.11 17.87 -11.86
CA GLU A 343 -18.14 16.81 -11.65
C GLU A 343 -16.75 17.23 -12.13
N LYS A 344 -15.77 17.15 -11.22
CA LYS A 344 -14.36 17.38 -11.52
C LYS A 344 -13.59 16.10 -11.23
N THR A 345 -12.86 15.62 -12.22
CA THR A 345 -11.87 14.55 -12.06
C THR A 345 -10.54 15.12 -11.60
N PHE A 346 -9.69 14.27 -11.01
CA PHE A 346 -8.34 14.64 -10.63
C PHE A 346 -7.53 15.15 -11.84
N LYS A 347 -7.63 14.47 -12.99
CA LYS A 347 -7.01 14.90 -14.25
C LYS A 347 -7.41 16.32 -14.66
N SER A 348 -8.67 16.72 -14.45
CA SER A 348 -9.11 18.08 -14.78
C SER A 348 -8.65 19.09 -13.72
N ALA A 349 -8.63 18.71 -12.44
CA ALA A 349 -8.15 19.54 -11.33
C ALA A 349 -6.66 19.91 -11.47
N LEU A 350 -5.82 19.00 -11.98
CA LEU A 350 -4.39 19.26 -12.21
C LEU A 350 -4.12 20.45 -13.14
N LYS A 351 -5.08 20.84 -14.01
CA LYS A 351 -4.93 22.00 -14.92
C LYS A 351 -4.75 23.32 -14.19
N SER A 352 -5.23 23.46 -12.94
CA SER A 352 -5.04 24.66 -12.12
C SER A 352 -3.63 24.75 -11.50
N LYS A 353 -2.77 23.74 -11.72
CA LYS A 353 -1.44 23.58 -11.11
C LYS A 353 -1.52 23.63 -9.57
N PRO A 354 -2.31 22.74 -8.94
CA PRO A 354 -2.34 22.63 -7.49
C PRO A 354 -1.02 22.05 -6.94
N LEU A 355 -0.83 22.18 -5.63
CA LEU A 355 0.15 21.36 -4.91
C LEU A 355 -0.50 20.03 -4.55
N VAL A 356 0.01 18.92 -5.09
CA VAL A 356 -0.48 17.58 -4.73
C VAL A 356 0.43 16.98 -3.66
N ILE A 357 -0.16 16.63 -2.53
CA ILE A 357 0.52 16.04 -1.37
C ILE A 357 -0.11 14.70 -1.01
N SER A 358 0.61 13.90 -0.23
CA SER A 358 0.11 12.68 0.40
C SER A 358 -0.20 12.87 1.90
N PRO A 359 -0.79 11.86 2.58
CA PRO A 359 -1.06 11.92 4.02
C PRO A 359 0.17 12.15 4.89
N GLU A 360 1.34 11.72 4.42
CA GLU A 360 2.64 11.86 5.05
C GLU A 360 3.61 12.43 4.01
N GLU A 361 4.35 13.46 4.41
CA GLU A 361 5.36 14.16 3.61
C GLU A 361 6.56 14.50 4.49
N GLU A 362 7.65 14.90 3.85
CA GLU A 362 8.76 15.60 4.48
C GLU A 362 9.02 16.88 3.67
N VAL A 363 9.35 17.98 4.37
CA VAL A 363 9.72 19.24 3.71
C VAL A 363 11.04 19.72 4.27
N ASN A 364 11.88 20.25 3.39
CA ASN A 364 13.08 20.95 3.80
C ASN A 364 12.79 22.45 3.83
N ILE A 365 13.03 23.07 4.99
CA ILE A 365 12.85 24.51 5.24
C ILE A 365 14.21 25.06 5.69
N ASP A 366 14.81 25.95 4.91
CA ASP A 366 16.12 26.56 5.19
C ASP A 366 17.24 25.54 5.49
N GLY A 367 17.19 24.35 4.88
CA GLY A 367 18.15 23.27 5.13
C GLY A 367 17.73 22.25 6.20
N TYR A 368 16.60 22.46 6.88
CA TYR A 368 16.11 21.56 7.93
C TYR A 368 14.94 20.71 7.43
N VAL A 369 15.08 19.38 7.49
CA VAL A 369 14.02 18.45 7.10
C VAL A 369 13.10 18.21 8.28
N VAL A 370 11.80 18.46 8.08
CA VAL A 370 10.75 18.20 9.08
C VAL A 370 9.63 17.36 8.47
N PRO A 371 8.98 16.48 9.26
CA PRO A 371 7.74 15.83 8.84
C PRO A 371 6.69 16.88 8.48
N ALA A 372 5.85 16.58 7.50
CA ALA A 372 4.80 17.49 7.06
C ALA A 372 3.47 16.78 6.83
N TYR A 373 2.38 17.43 7.22
CA TYR A 373 1.04 16.84 7.21
C TYR A 373 -0.01 17.77 6.59
N PRO A 374 -1.02 17.22 5.88
CA PRO A 374 -2.15 18.01 5.39
C PRO A 374 -2.99 18.56 6.56
N THR A 375 -3.66 19.69 6.32
CA THR A 375 -4.73 20.19 7.20
C THR A 375 -6.01 20.43 6.42
N PHE A 376 -7.13 20.39 7.13
CA PHE A 376 -8.45 20.78 6.61
C PHE A 376 -8.97 22.08 7.24
N THR A 377 -8.20 22.68 8.17
CA THR A 377 -8.65 23.80 9.00
C THR A 377 -7.83 25.06 8.81
N VAL A 378 -6.53 24.95 8.54
CA VAL A 378 -5.62 26.11 8.53
C VAL A 378 -5.33 26.60 7.11
N LYS A 379 -5.59 27.89 6.84
CA LYS A 379 -5.30 28.53 5.55
C LYS A 379 -3.82 28.85 5.35
N THR A 380 -3.18 29.40 6.38
CA THR A 380 -1.75 29.75 6.34
C THR A 380 -0.90 28.53 6.67
N PRO A 381 0.15 28.22 5.89
CA PRO A 381 1.11 27.18 6.26
C PRO A 381 1.72 27.46 7.64
N LEU A 382 2.00 26.39 8.38
CA LEU A 382 2.40 26.47 9.77
C LEU A 382 3.58 25.54 10.05
N LEU A 383 4.61 26.05 10.73
CA LEU A 383 5.64 25.25 11.37
C LEU A 383 5.34 25.19 12.87
N ARG A 384 5.09 23.99 13.38
CA ARG A 384 4.95 23.74 14.81
C ARG A 384 6.30 23.38 15.41
N VAL A 385 6.68 24.06 16.48
CA VAL A 385 7.97 23.92 17.16
C VAL A 385 7.78 23.77 18.68
N ASN A 386 8.81 23.28 19.37
CA ASN A 386 8.77 23.12 20.84
C ASN A 386 8.47 24.43 21.57
N GLY A 387 8.92 25.55 21.01
CA GLY A 387 8.67 26.89 21.51
C GLY A 387 9.36 27.93 20.63
N PHE A 388 8.95 29.18 20.78
CA PHE A 388 9.62 30.31 20.15
C PHE A 388 9.62 31.54 21.06
N GLU A 389 10.58 32.43 20.84
CA GLU A 389 10.72 33.71 21.54
C GLU A 389 10.60 34.86 20.54
N LEU A 390 9.87 35.91 20.92
CA LEU A 390 9.83 37.19 20.21
C LEU A 390 10.76 38.17 20.91
N SER A 391 11.59 38.87 20.13
CA SER A 391 12.49 39.90 20.66
C SER A 391 12.68 41.03 19.65
N GLU A 392 13.02 42.21 20.14
CA GLU A 392 13.38 43.35 19.29
C GLU A 392 14.87 43.27 18.92
N LYS A 393 15.18 43.44 17.64
CA LYS A 393 16.54 43.55 17.11
C LYS A 393 16.66 44.83 16.29
N GLY A 394 16.93 45.93 16.98
CA GLY A 394 16.94 47.26 16.36
C GLY A 394 15.53 47.80 16.20
N LYS A 395 15.08 48.06 14.96
CA LYS A 395 13.70 48.48 14.66
C LYS A 395 12.78 47.31 14.28
N ASP A 396 13.34 46.13 14.08
CA ASP A 396 12.63 44.95 13.60
C ASP A 396 12.41 43.97 14.74
N GLU A 397 11.25 43.31 14.75
CA GLU A 397 10.99 42.19 15.65
C GLU A 397 11.43 40.88 14.99
N VAL A 398 12.01 39.98 15.78
CA VAL A 398 12.47 38.67 15.32
C VAL A 398 11.84 37.55 16.12
N ALA A 399 11.54 36.45 15.45
CA ALA A 399 11.13 35.18 16.06
C ALA A 399 12.33 34.24 16.09
N THR A 400 12.57 33.65 17.26
CA THR A 400 13.65 32.70 17.50
C THR A 400 13.08 31.36 17.93
N PHE A 401 13.49 30.27 17.29
CA PHE A 401 13.03 28.90 17.56
C PHE A 401 14.16 27.90 17.27
N TYR A 402 13.91 26.62 17.51
CA TYR A 402 14.90 25.55 17.33
C TYR A 402 14.37 24.47 16.40
N LEU A 403 15.24 23.98 15.51
CA LEU A 403 15.01 22.77 14.71
C LEU A 403 16.23 21.86 14.80
N SER A 404 16.01 20.56 14.64
CA SER A 404 17.09 19.59 14.60
C SER A 404 17.69 19.52 13.19
N ASN A 405 19.02 19.57 13.12
CA ASN A 405 19.73 19.29 11.88
C ASN A 405 19.72 17.78 11.54
N GLU A 406 20.32 17.38 10.42
CA GLU A 406 20.39 15.98 9.98
C GLU A 406 21.06 15.02 10.99
N LYS A 407 21.86 15.55 11.92
CA LYS A 407 22.52 14.78 13.00
C LYS A 407 21.68 14.71 14.28
N GLY A 408 20.45 15.23 14.26
CA GLY A 408 19.56 15.29 15.41
C GLY A 408 19.96 16.33 16.46
N LYS A 409 20.89 17.23 16.14
CA LYS A 409 21.30 18.31 17.05
C LYS A 409 20.39 19.51 16.84
N GLU A 410 19.79 20.01 17.92
CA GLU A 410 19.02 21.25 17.90
C GLU A 410 19.90 22.45 17.57
N GLU A 411 19.46 23.26 16.61
CA GLU A 411 20.09 24.49 16.18
C GLU A 411 19.12 25.66 16.27
N LYS A 412 19.66 26.81 16.67
CA LYS A 412 18.91 28.04 16.87
C LYS A 412 18.68 28.74 15.54
N ILE A 413 17.43 29.05 15.24
CA ILE A 413 17.00 29.77 14.04
C ILE A 413 16.37 31.09 14.48
N THR A 414 16.79 32.19 13.87
CA THR A 414 16.23 33.53 14.12
C THR A 414 15.81 34.14 12.79
N LYS A 415 14.52 34.50 12.69
CA LYS A 415 13.93 35.06 11.46
C LYS A 415 13.19 36.38 11.76
N PRO A 416 13.24 37.38 10.86
CA PRO A 416 12.42 38.58 10.99
C PRO A 416 10.93 38.26 10.99
N VAL A 417 10.16 38.93 11.85
CA VAL A 417 8.70 38.82 11.87
C VAL A 417 8.12 39.78 10.84
N LEU A 418 7.47 39.22 9.82
CA LEU A 418 6.82 40.00 8.76
C LEU A 418 5.46 40.54 9.20
N LYS A 419 4.71 39.71 9.94
CA LYS A 419 3.40 40.05 10.53
C LYS A 419 3.04 39.08 11.64
N LYS A 420 1.98 39.40 12.39
CA LYS A 420 1.42 38.54 13.45
C LYS A 420 0.01 38.10 13.10
N LEU A 421 -0.29 36.83 13.28
CA LEU A 421 -1.64 36.28 13.18
C LEU A 421 -2.19 36.02 14.59
N LYS A 422 -3.37 36.55 14.88
CA LYS A 422 -4.08 36.26 16.14
C LYS A 422 -5.04 35.09 15.91
N VAL A 423 -4.86 34.01 16.65
CA VAL A 423 -5.70 32.79 16.58
C VAL A 423 -6.18 32.46 17.99
N GLY A 424 -7.42 32.84 18.29
CA GLY A 424 -7.89 32.88 19.68
C GLY A 424 -7.04 33.86 20.50
N ASP A 425 -6.47 33.37 21.60
CA ASP A 425 -5.56 34.13 22.46
C ASP A 425 -4.08 33.99 22.08
N MET A 426 -3.76 33.12 21.12
CA MET A 426 -2.40 32.89 20.66
C MET A 426 -2.00 33.88 19.56
N VAL A 427 -0.75 34.30 19.60
CA VAL A 427 -0.13 35.16 18.58
C VAL A 427 0.93 34.34 17.86
N ARG A 428 0.75 34.15 16.55
CA ARG A 428 1.66 33.41 15.69
C ARG A 428 2.46 34.40 14.83
N PRO A 429 3.79 34.50 14.99
CA PRO A 429 4.60 35.29 14.08
C PRO A 429 4.66 34.60 12.71
N VAL A 430 4.58 35.40 11.65
CA VAL A 430 4.79 34.95 10.28
C VAL A 430 6.19 35.35 9.86
N VAL A 431 6.94 34.37 9.36
CA VAL A 431 8.32 34.52 8.90
C VAL A 431 8.42 34.00 7.47
N GLU A 432 9.54 34.28 6.80
CA GLU A 432 9.87 33.73 5.49
C GLU A 432 10.98 32.67 5.59
N GLY A 433 10.86 31.62 4.79
CA GLY A 433 11.90 30.62 4.63
C GLY A 433 11.89 30.00 3.23
N ASP A 434 13.01 29.39 2.89
CA ASP A 434 13.24 28.76 1.60
C ASP A 434 12.86 27.28 1.68
N PHE A 435 11.87 26.87 0.89
CA PHE A 435 11.40 25.50 0.85
C PHE A 435 11.98 24.78 -0.36
N LEU A 436 12.47 23.56 -0.16
CA LEU A 436 12.85 22.67 -1.24
C LEU A 436 11.75 21.61 -1.45
N PHE A 437 11.06 21.68 -2.58
CA PHE A 437 10.07 20.70 -3.02
C PHE A 437 10.65 19.90 -4.20
N GLY A 438 11.15 18.69 -3.93
CA GLY A 438 11.95 17.93 -4.89
C GLY A 438 13.22 18.72 -5.27
N ASN A 439 13.34 19.12 -6.55
CA ASN A 439 14.46 19.92 -7.05
C ASN A 439 14.13 21.41 -7.21
N LYS A 440 13.00 21.88 -6.66
CA LYS A 440 12.53 23.27 -6.82
C LYS A 440 12.57 23.99 -5.49
N GLU A 441 13.36 25.06 -5.45
CA GLU A 441 13.39 25.98 -4.33
C GLU A 441 12.30 27.04 -4.47
N LYS A 442 11.63 27.36 -3.36
CA LYS A 442 10.57 28.36 -3.30
C LYS A 442 10.55 29.03 -1.93
N SER A 443 10.83 30.32 -1.91
CA SER A 443 10.62 31.15 -0.72
C SER A 443 9.14 31.36 -0.48
N MET A 444 8.70 31.20 0.77
CA MET A 444 7.33 31.47 1.16
C MET A 444 7.18 31.83 2.64
N GLU A 445 6.12 32.59 2.91
CA GLU A 445 5.71 32.92 4.27
C GLU A 445 5.06 31.71 4.96
N PHE A 446 5.39 31.48 6.23
CA PHE A 446 4.70 30.54 7.10
C PHE A 446 4.61 31.07 8.53
N ALA A 447 3.58 30.65 9.25
CA ALA A 447 3.40 30.99 10.65
C ALA A 447 4.14 30.00 11.56
N ILE A 448 4.63 30.46 12.70
CA ILE A 448 5.19 29.61 13.75
C ILE A 448 4.13 29.42 14.84
N ASP A 449 3.97 28.19 15.31
CA ASP A 449 3.09 27.82 16.42
C ASP A 449 3.79 26.84 17.34
N VAL A 450 3.25 26.67 18.54
CA VAL A 450 3.82 25.75 19.53
C VAL A 450 3.17 24.39 19.40
N LEU A 451 3.94 23.32 19.62
CA LEU A 451 3.45 21.97 19.71
C LEU A 451 2.38 21.81 20.81
N ASP A 452 1.38 20.99 20.55
CA ASP A 452 0.44 20.51 21.56
C ASP A 452 1.12 19.47 22.47
N LYS A 453 0.53 19.20 23.65
CA LYS A 453 1.15 18.35 24.69
C LYS A 453 1.46 16.91 24.27
N ASP A 454 0.76 16.42 23.26
CA ASP A 454 0.88 15.07 22.70
C ASP A 454 1.76 15.00 21.45
N GLU A 455 2.33 16.12 21.03
CA GLU A 455 3.22 16.20 19.87
C GLU A 455 4.69 16.18 20.34
N GLU A 456 5.47 15.25 19.79
CA GLU A 456 6.82 14.92 20.31
C GLU A 456 7.96 15.65 19.59
N GLN A 457 7.71 16.16 18.37
CA GLN A 457 8.75 16.78 17.53
C GLN A 457 8.18 17.87 16.62
N PRO A 458 9.00 18.85 16.20
CA PRO A 458 8.59 19.85 15.23
C PRO A 458 8.08 19.25 13.91
N PHE A 459 7.05 19.86 13.33
CA PHE A 459 6.50 19.44 12.04
C PHE A 459 5.82 20.59 11.30
N PHE A 460 5.66 20.42 10.00
CA PHE A 460 5.04 21.39 9.12
C PHE A 460 3.60 20.99 8.75
N VAL A 461 2.74 21.98 8.54
CA VAL A 461 1.35 21.81 8.15
C VAL A 461 1.09 22.55 6.84
N PHE A 462 0.60 21.82 5.83
CA PHE A 462 0.28 22.40 4.54
C PHE A 462 -0.99 23.24 4.60
N GLY A 463 -0.85 24.56 4.66
CA GLY A 463 -1.98 25.48 4.62
C GLY A 463 -2.62 25.57 3.22
N HIS A 464 -3.92 25.80 3.17
CA HIS A 464 -4.68 25.90 1.91
C HIS A 464 -4.12 26.92 0.90
N ASN A 465 -3.46 27.99 1.37
CA ASN A 465 -2.95 29.08 0.53
C ASN A 465 -1.56 28.81 -0.08
N MET A 466 -0.97 27.63 0.11
CA MET A 466 0.39 27.34 -0.34
C MET A 466 0.56 27.32 -1.87
N ALA A 467 -0.51 27.07 -2.61
CA ALA A 467 -0.53 27.09 -4.07
C ALA A 467 -1.79 27.75 -4.62
N LYS A 468 -1.65 28.49 -5.72
CA LYS A 468 -2.76 29.17 -6.39
C LYS A 468 -3.86 28.20 -6.83
N GLY A 469 -3.48 27.00 -7.25
CA GLY A 469 -4.41 25.93 -7.64
C GLY A 469 -5.05 25.18 -6.47
N GLY A 470 -4.73 25.55 -5.22
CA GLY A 470 -5.12 24.82 -4.01
C GLY A 470 -4.13 23.72 -3.65
N VAL A 471 -4.39 23.06 -2.52
CA VAL A 471 -3.66 21.87 -2.06
C VAL A 471 -4.58 20.66 -2.19
N LEU A 472 -4.14 19.66 -2.94
CA LEU A 472 -4.85 18.41 -3.14
C LEU A 472 -4.16 17.29 -2.39
N LEU A 473 -4.94 16.48 -1.68
CA LEU A 473 -4.47 15.32 -0.94
C LEU A 473 -4.81 14.04 -1.70
N ASN A 474 -3.77 13.34 -2.15
CA ASN A 474 -3.86 12.04 -2.79
C ASN A 474 -3.46 10.93 -1.81
N THR A 475 -4.43 10.13 -1.36
CA THR A 475 -4.21 9.07 -0.36
C THR A 475 -3.66 7.76 -0.92
N ARG A 476 -3.47 7.68 -2.24
CA ARG A 476 -2.97 6.47 -2.92
C ARG A 476 -1.50 6.19 -2.62
N ALA A 477 -0.72 7.23 -2.33
CA ALA A 477 0.72 7.17 -2.11
C ALA A 477 1.13 7.90 -0.84
N ASP A 478 2.43 7.86 -0.55
CA ASP A 478 3.11 8.61 0.52
C ASP A 478 4.37 9.31 -0.05
N HIS A 479 4.81 10.38 0.63
CA HIS A 479 5.93 11.24 0.25
C HIS A 479 5.94 11.71 -1.22
N LEU A 480 4.84 12.27 -1.72
CA LEU A 480 4.74 12.73 -3.11
C LEU A 480 5.63 13.94 -3.42
N LEU A 481 6.05 14.70 -2.41
CA LEU A 481 6.96 15.84 -2.61
C LEU A 481 8.43 15.43 -2.75
N ASP A 482 8.80 14.22 -2.28
CA ASP A 482 10.11 13.60 -2.51
C ASP A 482 10.07 12.72 -3.78
N ALA A 483 9.87 13.37 -4.92
CA ALA A 483 9.76 12.67 -6.20
C ALA A 483 11.05 11.90 -6.55
N LYS A 484 10.95 10.57 -6.68
CA LYS A 484 12.05 9.70 -7.12
C LYS A 484 11.83 9.21 -8.56
N PRO A 485 12.88 9.08 -9.39
CA PRO A 485 12.77 8.44 -10.70
C PRO A 485 12.27 7.00 -10.56
N LEU A 486 11.42 6.56 -11.49
CA LEU A 486 11.02 5.16 -11.57
C LEU A 486 12.12 4.33 -12.26
N PHE A 487 12.29 3.08 -11.81
CA PHE A 487 13.24 2.13 -12.41
C PHE A 487 12.65 0.72 -12.44
N ARG A 488 13.06 -0.07 -13.44
CA ARG A 488 12.66 -1.49 -13.55
C ARG A 488 13.47 -2.33 -12.58
N ALA A 489 12.83 -3.31 -11.95
CA ALA A 489 13.48 -4.30 -11.12
C ALA A 489 12.90 -5.69 -11.40
N GLY A 490 13.75 -6.71 -11.34
CA GLY A 490 13.30 -8.10 -11.38
C GLY A 490 12.66 -8.53 -10.06
N HIS A 491 12.10 -9.72 -10.04
CA HIS A 491 11.56 -10.34 -8.83
C HIS A 491 12.65 -10.67 -7.80
N ILE A 492 13.84 -11.02 -8.29
CA ILE A 492 15.07 -11.22 -7.52
C ILE A 492 16.12 -10.22 -7.99
N GLU A 493 16.83 -9.60 -7.05
CA GLU A 493 17.98 -8.75 -7.31
C GLU A 493 19.08 -9.02 -6.26
N VAL A 494 20.30 -8.58 -6.51
CA VAL A 494 21.35 -8.50 -5.49
C VAL A 494 21.22 -7.17 -4.76
N ALA A 495 21.12 -7.21 -3.43
CA ALA A 495 21.17 -6.01 -2.60
C ALA A 495 22.39 -6.06 -1.68
N GLU A 496 22.97 -4.89 -1.40
CA GLU A 496 23.94 -4.71 -0.33
C GLU A 496 23.19 -4.30 0.95
N VAL A 497 23.38 -5.07 2.02
CA VAL A 497 22.69 -4.88 3.30
C VAL A 497 23.74 -4.85 4.40
N GLU A 498 23.93 -3.68 5.02
CA GLU A 498 24.96 -3.49 6.05
C GLU A 498 26.36 -4.00 5.60
N GLY A 499 26.72 -3.71 4.34
CA GLY A 499 27.97 -4.12 3.70
C GLY A 499 28.03 -5.57 3.20
N MET A 500 26.93 -6.32 3.24
CA MET A 500 26.84 -7.69 2.73
C MET A 500 26.03 -7.75 1.44
N SER A 501 26.58 -8.31 0.36
CA SER A 501 25.87 -8.45 -0.91
C SER A 501 25.32 -9.86 -1.11
N PHE A 502 24.00 -9.99 -1.30
CA PHE A 502 23.36 -11.27 -1.56
C PHE A 502 22.00 -11.10 -2.29
N PRO A 503 21.47 -12.17 -2.93
CA PRO A 503 20.17 -12.12 -3.59
C PRO A 503 19.01 -11.92 -2.60
N VAL A 504 18.10 -11.03 -2.95
CA VAL A 504 16.90 -10.68 -2.18
C VAL A 504 15.66 -10.79 -3.06
N LYS A 505 14.53 -11.14 -2.45
CA LYS A 505 13.24 -11.18 -3.12
C LYS A 505 12.52 -9.85 -3.00
N LEU A 506 12.10 -9.25 -4.12
CA LEU A 506 11.27 -8.05 -4.15
C LEU A 506 9.80 -8.50 -4.12
N ASP A 507 9.14 -8.21 -3.00
CA ASP A 507 7.81 -8.73 -2.65
C ASP A 507 6.87 -7.55 -2.41
N THR A 508 6.10 -7.19 -3.43
CA THR A 508 5.16 -6.06 -3.37
C THR A 508 4.00 -6.32 -2.40
N GLY A 509 3.77 -7.58 -2.03
CA GLY A 509 2.77 -7.98 -1.05
C GLY A 509 3.20 -7.71 0.40
N ALA A 510 4.48 -7.46 0.68
CA ALA A 510 4.98 -7.19 2.02
C ALA A 510 5.00 -5.70 2.35
N ASP A 511 4.41 -5.29 3.48
CA ASP A 511 4.45 -3.89 3.93
C ASP A 511 5.83 -3.50 4.50
N VAL A 512 6.44 -4.43 5.24
CA VAL A 512 7.73 -4.26 5.91
C VAL A 512 8.67 -5.37 5.44
N SER A 513 9.88 -4.99 5.06
CA SER A 513 10.96 -5.90 4.70
C SER A 513 11.30 -6.89 5.82
N SER A 514 11.81 -8.07 5.49
CA SER A 514 12.15 -9.12 6.47
C SER A 514 13.48 -9.78 6.14
N ILE A 515 14.26 -10.12 7.16
CA ILE A 515 15.56 -10.80 7.00
C ILE A 515 15.61 -12.05 7.88
N ASN A 516 16.37 -13.05 7.43
CA ASN A 516 16.69 -14.22 8.23
C ASN A 516 17.45 -13.78 9.49
N ALA A 517 17.00 -14.26 10.65
CA ALA A 517 17.63 -13.99 11.92
C ALA A 517 17.53 -15.22 12.84
N LYS A 518 18.69 -15.74 13.25
CA LYS A 518 18.85 -16.77 14.27
C LYS A 518 19.30 -16.17 15.59
N ASP A 519 19.15 -16.95 16.66
CA ASP A 519 19.61 -16.61 18.01
C ASP A 519 19.10 -15.25 18.51
N ILE A 520 17.86 -14.90 18.15
CA ILE A 520 17.25 -13.60 18.48
C ILE A 520 17.13 -13.49 20.01
N LYS A 521 17.87 -12.56 20.61
CA LYS A 521 17.85 -12.26 22.04
C LYS A 521 17.55 -10.79 22.28
N LEU A 522 16.43 -10.53 22.94
CA LEU A 522 16.03 -9.21 23.40
C LEU A 522 16.68 -8.90 24.75
N PHE A 523 17.16 -7.67 24.92
CA PHE A 523 17.72 -7.18 26.17
C PHE A 523 17.55 -5.66 26.28
N GLN A 524 17.83 -5.10 27.45
CA GLN A 524 17.80 -3.67 27.72
C GLN A 524 19.22 -3.13 27.87
N LYS A 525 19.52 -1.99 27.25
CA LYS A 525 20.81 -1.29 27.40
C LYS A 525 20.57 0.22 27.41
N ASP A 526 21.07 0.90 28.44
CA ASP A 526 20.92 2.36 28.60
C ASP A 526 19.46 2.85 28.50
N GLY A 527 18.51 2.03 29.00
CA GLY A 527 17.07 2.32 28.97
C GLY A 527 16.37 2.05 27.62
N LYS A 528 17.09 1.53 26.62
CA LYS A 528 16.56 1.21 25.29
C LYS A 528 16.38 -0.29 25.09
N ASP A 529 15.32 -0.67 24.38
CA ASP A 529 15.12 -2.04 23.93
C ASP A 529 16.11 -2.38 22.81
N MET A 530 16.88 -3.45 23.01
CA MET A 530 17.91 -3.92 22.10
C MET A 530 17.65 -5.36 21.69
N VAL A 531 18.16 -5.74 20.52
CA VAL A 531 18.15 -7.10 20.02
C VAL A 531 19.52 -7.49 19.49
N SER A 532 19.98 -8.69 19.84
CA SER A 532 21.11 -9.36 19.20
C SER A 532 20.60 -10.56 18.39
N PHE A 533 21.18 -10.79 17.22
CA PHE A 533 20.81 -11.87 16.32
C PHE A 533 21.95 -12.19 15.35
N THR A 534 21.90 -13.37 14.76
CA THR A 534 22.83 -13.82 13.72
C THR A 534 22.09 -13.90 12.39
N TYR A 535 22.54 -13.13 11.40
CA TYR A 535 22.15 -13.37 10.01
C TYR A 535 22.94 -14.55 9.46
N GLU A 536 22.28 -15.38 8.69
CA GLU A 536 22.90 -16.42 7.87
C GLU A 536 22.09 -16.68 6.59
N ASN A 537 22.75 -17.18 5.54
CA ASN A 537 22.11 -17.66 4.32
C ASN A 537 22.70 -19.01 3.87
N ASP A 538 22.10 -19.60 2.84
CA ASP A 538 22.52 -20.87 2.25
C ASP A 538 23.82 -20.79 1.42
N LEU A 539 24.31 -19.57 1.16
CA LEU A 539 25.63 -19.30 0.60
C LEU A 539 26.75 -19.35 1.65
N GLY A 540 26.43 -19.64 2.91
CA GLY A 540 27.38 -19.72 4.01
C GLY A 540 27.80 -18.36 4.58
N MET A 541 27.17 -17.27 4.14
CA MET A 541 27.40 -15.95 4.72
C MET A 541 26.81 -15.91 6.13
N GLN A 542 27.56 -15.37 7.09
CA GLN A 542 27.12 -15.24 8.47
C GLN A 542 27.63 -13.92 9.06
N LYS A 543 26.76 -13.20 9.78
CA LYS A 543 27.13 -11.96 10.48
C LYS A 543 26.28 -11.75 11.72
N ALA A 544 26.93 -11.45 12.84
CA ALA A 544 26.25 -11.11 14.08
C ALA A 544 25.91 -9.61 14.12
N PHE A 545 24.72 -9.30 14.62
CA PHE A 545 24.23 -7.94 14.77
C PHE A 545 23.76 -7.67 16.19
N THR A 546 23.89 -6.41 16.61
CA THR A 546 23.22 -5.84 17.77
C THR A 546 22.62 -4.51 17.34
N ARG A 547 21.31 -4.33 17.54
CA ARG A 547 20.54 -3.17 17.06
C ARG A 547 19.49 -2.76 18.08
N GLU A 548 19.11 -1.49 18.06
CA GLU A 548 17.95 -0.97 18.79
C GLU A 548 16.66 -1.50 18.15
N VAL A 549 15.70 -1.88 18.98
CA VAL A 549 14.36 -2.31 18.55
C VAL A 549 13.52 -1.06 18.35
N VAL A 550 13.15 -0.77 17.11
CA VAL A 550 12.36 0.43 16.76
C VAL A 550 10.87 0.16 16.65
N ASP A 551 10.47 -1.12 16.54
CA ASP A 551 9.08 -1.55 16.52
C ASP A 551 8.97 -3.07 16.83
N VAL A 552 7.77 -3.55 17.11
CA VAL A 552 7.46 -4.95 17.39
C VAL A 552 6.22 -5.39 16.63
N MET A 553 6.40 -6.25 15.64
CA MET A 553 5.29 -6.81 14.86
C MET A 553 4.69 -8.03 15.54
N LYS A 554 3.41 -7.96 15.88
CA LYS A 554 2.63 -9.10 16.39
C LYS A 554 1.97 -9.85 15.23
N ILE A 555 2.41 -11.07 14.97
CA ILE A 555 1.75 -11.95 14.01
C ILE A 555 0.57 -12.63 14.71
N THR A 556 -0.64 -12.40 14.20
CA THR A 556 -1.86 -13.03 14.70
C THR A 556 -1.69 -14.55 14.72
N ALA A 557 -1.65 -15.12 15.92
CA ALA A 557 -1.63 -16.56 16.12
C ALA A 557 -2.95 -17.20 15.67
N LYS A 558 -2.89 -18.46 15.22
CA LYS A 558 -4.11 -19.28 15.11
C LYS A 558 -4.66 -19.54 16.52
N LYS A 559 -5.96 -19.87 16.61
CA LYS A 559 -6.61 -20.16 17.90
C LYS A 559 -5.87 -21.29 18.62
N GLY A 560 -5.25 -20.99 19.77
CA GLY A 560 -4.46 -21.93 20.57
C GLY A 560 -2.93 -21.80 20.45
N GLU A 561 -2.41 -20.93 19.58
CA GLU A 561 -0.96 -20.69 19.43
C GLU A 561 -0.53 -19.41 20.18
N LYS A 562 0.72 -19.36 20.66
CA LYS A 562 1.32 -18.12 21.17
C LYS A 562 1.54 -17.16 19.99
N ALA A 563 1.23 -15.87 20.18
CA ALA A 563 1.50 -14.84 19.19
C ALA A 563 3.00 -14.84 18.85
N ASN A 564 3.33 -14.97 17.57
CA ASN A 564 4.71 -14.86 17.11
C ASN A 564 5.04 -13.36 17.03
N VAL A 565 5.91 -12.91 17.93
CA VAL A 565 6.32 -11.52 18.06
C VAL A 565 7.67 -11.36 17.37
N ARG A 566 7.76 -10.40 16.45
CA ARG A 566 8.98 -10.14 15.68
C ARG A 566 9.53 -8.75 16.00
N PRO A 567 10.75 -8.66 16.54
CA PRO A 567 11.44 -7.39 16.65
C PRO A 567 11.67 -6.78 15.26
N VAL A 568 11.64 -5.46 15.19
CA VAL A 568 11.95 -4.68 14.00
C VAL A 568 13.14 -3.78 14.31
N VAL A 569 14.11 -3.77 13.40
CA VAL A 569 15.33 -2.97 13.49
C VAL A 569 15.48 -2.12 12.23
N GLU A 570 16.33 -1.10 12.28
CA GLU A 570 16.72 -0.36 11.06
C GLU A 570 17.99 -0.96 10.45
N MET A 571 18.00 -1.09 9.12
CA MET A 571 19.16 -1.55 8.34
C MET A 571 19.33 -0.71 7.08
N HIS A 572 20.58 -0.44 6.72
CA HIS A 572 20.94 0.19 5.44
C HIS A 572 20.91 -0.84 4.33
N VAL A 573 20.15 -0.54 3.29
CA VAL A 573 19.96 -1.38 2.11
C VAL A 573 20.24 -0.56 0.86
N LYS A 574 21.06 -1.10 -0.02
CA LYS A 574 21.34 -0.55 -1.35
C LYS A 574 20.99 -1.56 -2.44
N LEU A 575 20.25 -1.11 -3.44
CA LEU A 575 19.90 -1.87 -4.65
C LEU A 575 20.11 -0.95 -5.86
N GLY A 576 21.12 -1.26 -6.68
CA GLY A 576 21.59 -0.33 -7.70
C GLY A 576 22.01 1.01 -7.08
N GLU A 577 21.43 2.10 -7.56
CA GLU A 577 21.67 3.46 -7.03
C GLU A 577 20.72 3.83 -5.88
N LEU A 578 19.69 3.02 -5.59
CA LEU A 578 18.75 3.30 -4.51
C LEU A 578 19.34 2.80 -3.18
N GLU A 579 19.67 3.75 -2.31
CA GLU A 579 20.11 3.48 -0.93
C GLU A 579 19.09 4.04 0.07
N LYS A 580 18.65 3.19 1.00
CA LYS A 580 17.68 3.56 2.05
C LYS A 580 18.00 2.85 3.36
N LYS A 581 17.85 3.58 4.46
CA LYS A 581 17.73 2.99 5.80
C LYS A 581 16.26 2.60 6.01
N ILE A 582 15.99 1.31 6.16
CA ILE A 582 14.63 0.78 6.23
C ILE A 582 14.41 -0.04 7.49
N ARG A 583 13.14 -0.11 7.91
CA ARG A 583 12.69 -1.07 8.94
C ARG A 583 12.70 -2.50 8.39
N VAL A 584 13.29 -3.42 9.14
CA VAL A 584 13.39 -4.84 8.79
C VAL A 584 12.93 -5.68 9.98
N ASN A 585 11.92 -6.53 9.77
CA ASN A 585 11.50 -7.48 10.81
C ASN A 585 12.40 -8.71 10.83
N LEU A 586 12.71 -9.18 12.03
CA LEU A 586 13.58 -10.33 12.27
C LEU A 586 12.74 -11.62 12.36
N GLN A 587 13.07 -12.61 11.54
CA GLN A 587 12.39 -13.89 11.53
C GLN A 587 13.36 -15.01 11.14
N ASP A 588 13.25 -16.19 11.76
CA ASP A 588 13.87 -17.39 11.22
C ASP A 588 13.25 -17.74 9.86
N ARG A 589 14.09 -17.66 8.83
CA ARG A 589 13.83 -17.94 7.43
C ARG A 589 14.81 -18.99 6.88
N GLY A 590 15.53 -19.73 7.73
CA GLY A 590 16.59 -20.67 7.29
C GLY A 590 16.13 -21.81 6.36
N ARG A 591 14.82 -21.97 6.16
CA ARG A 591 14.23 -22.92 5.20
C ARG A 591 13.99 -22.34 3.80
N PHE A 592 14.26 -21.06 3.58
CA PHE A 592 14.06 -20.36 2.30
C PHE A 592 15.41 -20.01 1.69
N HIS A 593 15.57 -20.26 0.39
CA HIS A 593 16.76 -19.89 -0.41
C HIS A 593 17.06 -18.38 -0.26
N TYR A 594 16.07 -17.54 -0.61
CA TYR A 594 16.17 -16.09 -0.41
C TYR A 594 15.92 -15.70 1.07
N SER A 595 17.04 -15.45 1.75
CA SER A 595 17.11 -15.10 3.18
C SER A 595 16.50 -13.73 3.51
N MET A 596 16.31 -12.84 2.54
CA MET A 596 15.68 -11.52 2.73
C MET A 596 14.58 -11.23 1.71
N ILE A 597 13.58 -10.48 2.18
CA ILE A 597 12.51 -9.89 1.39
C ILE A 597 12.59 -8.37 1.53
N LEU A 598 12.60 -7.66 0.40
CA LEU A 598 12.37 -6.23 0.31
C LEU A 598 10.90 -5.97 -0.01
N GLY A 599 10.21 -5.29 0.92
CA GLY A 599 8.79 -4.94 0.81
C GLY A 599 8.55 -3.47 0.44
N LYS A 600 7.29 -3.03 0.51
CA LYS A 600 6.82 -1.68 0.20
C LYS A 600 7.72 -0.59 0.80
N ASN A 601 8.14 -0.74 2.06
CA ASN A 601 8.96 0.27 2.73
C ASN A 601 10.34 0.54 2.09
N PHE A 602 10.79 -0.32 1.17
CA PHE A 602 11.91 -0.06 0.27
C PHE A 602 11.43 0.22 -1.17
N LEU A 603 10.53 -0.63 -1.69
CA LEU A 603 10.08 -0.63 -3.08
C LEU A 603 9.33 0.65 -3.49
N LYS A 604 8.67 1.33 -2.55
CA LYS A 604 7.90 2.57 -2.82
C LYS A 604 8.75 3.70 -3.42
N HIS A 605 10.06 3.65 -3.26
CA HIS A 605 11.01 4.66 -3.75
C HIS A 605 11.39 4.47 -5.23
N GLY A 606 10.41 4.10 -6.07
CA GLY A 606 10.54 4.09 -7.53
C GLY A 606 10.68 2.72 -8.19
N ALA A 607 10.67 1.61 -7.45
CA ALA A 607 10.81 0.28 -8.04
C ALA A 607 9.52 -0.17 -8.74
N LEU A 608 9.62 -0.48 -10.04
CA LEU A 608 8.63 -1.19 -10.83
C LEU A 608 9.06 -2.65 -10.95
N VAL A 609 8.39 -3.55 -10.25
CA VAL A 609 8.81 -4.94 -10.10
C VAL A 609 8.10 -5.83 -11.13
N ALA A 610 8.88 -6.54 -11.96
CA ALA A 610 8.43 -7.63 -12.81
C ALA A 610 8.44 -8.95 -12.04
N SER A 611 7.51 -9.85 -12.34
CA SER A 611 7.42 -11.17 -11.68
C SER A 611 8.15 -12.27 -12.45
N GLU A 612 8.24 -12.10 -13.77
CA GLU A 612 8.72 -13.06 -14.76
C GLU A 612 10.25 -13.03 -14.95
N THR A 613 10.90 -11.94 -14.56
CA THR A 613 12.33 -11.73 -14.79
C THR A 613 13.06 -11.48 -13.47
N ASN A 614 14.29 -11.98 -13.38
CA ASN A 614 15.21 -11.72 -12.27
C ASN A 614 16.41 -10.91 -12.77
N TYR A 615 17.06 -10.18 -11.87
CA TYR A 615 18.35 -9.51 -12.12
C TYR A 615 18.26 -8.49 -13.28
N ILE A 616 17.32 -7.54 -13.20
CA ILE A 616 17.18 -6.44 -14.17
C ILE A 616 18.12 -5.30 -13.78
N VAL A 617 18.17 -4.94 -12.50
CA VAL A 617 19.06 -3.87 -12.00
C VAL A 617 20.48 -4.38 -11.80
N THR A 618 20.60 -5.60 -11.28
CA THR A 618 21.87 -6.20 -10.90
C THR A 618 22.23 -7.38 -11.79
N LYS A 619 23.50 -7.80 -11.76
CA LYS A 619 23.93 -9.01 -12.47
C LYS A 619 23.59 -10.24 -11.66
N LYS A 620 23.07 -11.27 -12.33
CA LYS A 620 22.91 -12.61 -11.74
C LYS A 620 24.28 -13.12 -11.27
N PRO A 621 24.45 -13.50 -10.00
CA PRO A 621 25.69 -14.10 -9.52
C PRO A 621 25.93 -15.49 -10.15
N ASP A 622 27.19 -15.84 -10.40
CA ASP A 622 27.56 -17.13 -11.04
C ASP A 622 27.14 -18.37 -10.22
N TYR A 623 26.97 -18.22 -8.90
CA TYR A 623 26.53 -19.29 -8.02
C TYR A 623 25.01 -19.51 -8.01
N GLU A 624 24.23 -18.57 -8.56
CA GLU A 624 22.78 -18.71 -8.69
C GLU A 624 22.47 -19.54 -9.94
N LYS A 625 21.77 -20.67 -9.75
CA LYS A 625 21.45 -21.60 -10.83
C LYS A 625 20.37 -21.07 -11.75
#